data_AF-A0A351JL50-F1
#
_entry.id   AF-A0A351JL50-F1
#
_cell.length_a   1.000
_cell.length_b   1.000
_cell.length_c   1.000
_cell.angle_alpha   90.00
_cell.angle_beta   90.00
_cell.angle_gamma   90.00
#
_symmetry.space_group_name_H-M   'P 1'
#
loop_
_entity.id
_entity.type
_entity.pdbx_description
1 polymer ?
#
loop_
_entity_poly.entity_id
_entity_poly.type
_entity_poly.pdbx_seq_one_letter_code
_entity_poly.pdbx_strand_id
1 'polypeptide(L)'
;MFERRGQKAVGHSVRYLLSALSDEEVDPETVAAAKVLDKHYTATRYPNGLVQGAPTEFYTEEEASDAIRRAERILRFCDRLLAQ
;
A
#
# COMPACT_ATOMS: atom_id res chain seq x y z
N MET A 1 11.91 0.22 -9.22
CA MET A 1 12.41 -1.09 -8.70
C MET A 1 12.20 -2.21 -9.72
N PHE A 2 10.95 -2.66 -9.97
CA PHE A 2 10.67 -3.66 -11.01
C PHE A 2 11.25 -3.27 -12.38
N GLU A 3 11.02 -2.03 -12.81
CA GLU A 3 11.55 -1.51 -14.09
C GLU A 3 13.08 -1.50 -14.14
N ARG A 4 13.76 -1.14 -13.04
CA ARG A 4 15.23 -1.24 -12.93
C ARG A 4 15.73 -2.67 -13.12
N ARG A 5 14.92 -3.68 -12.75
CA ARG A 5 15.20 -5.11 -12.95
C ARG A 5 14.66 -5.67 -14.28
N GLY A 6 14.12 -4.82 -15.17
CA GLY A 6 13.49 -5.24 -16.42
C GLY A 6 12.20 -6.06 -16.24
N GLN A 7 11.59 -6.01 -15.04
CA GLN A 7 10.37 -6.75 -14.71
C GLN A 7 9.13 -5.85 -14.81
N LYS A 8 7.98 -6.43 -15.11
CA LYS A 8 6.68 -5.76 -15.04
C LYS A 8 6.01 -6.02 -13.69
N ALA A 9 5.59 -4.94 -13.02
CA ALA A 9 4.68 -5.04 -11.88
C ALA A 9 3.25 -5.33 -12.39
N VAL A 10 2.58 -6.32 -11.82
CA VAL A 10 1.19 -6.66 -12.18
C VAL A 10 0.34 -6.70 -10.91
N GLY A 11 -0.82 -6.04 -10.95
CA GLY A 11 -1.79 -5.99 -9.85
C GLY A 11 -1.71 -4.71 -9.01
N HIS A 12 -2.62 -4.61 -8.03
CA HIS A 12 -2.78 -3.42 -7.17
C HIS A 12 -2.48 -3.68 -5.70
N SER A 13 -2.17 -4.92 -5.33
CA SER A 13 -1.79 -5.21 -3.94
C SER A 13 -0.33 -4.84 -3.72
N VAL A 14 -0.15 -3.79 -2.92
CA VAL A 14 1.16 -3.34 -2.46
C VAL A 14 1.84 -4.46 -1.68
N ARG A 15 1.09 -5.26 -0.91
CA ARG A 15 1.67 -6.41 -0.20
C ARG A 15 2.30 -7.41 -1.16
N TYR A 16 1.60 -7.80 -2.22
CA TYR A 16 2.12 -8.77 -3.18
C TYR A 16 3.27 -8.20 -4.01
N LEU A 17 3.18 -6.93 -4.39
CA LEU A 17 4.27 -6.22 -5.06
C LEU A 17 5.54 -6.18 -4.20
N LEU A 18 5.43 -5.91 -2.90
CA LEU A 18 6.59 -5.92 -2.00
C LEU A 18 7.24 -7.30 -1.88
N SER A 19 6.46 -8.39 -1.82
CA SER A 19 7.07 -9.75 -1.83
C SER A 19 7.77 -10.09 -3.12
N ALA A 20 7.29 -9.57 -4.26
CA ALA A 20 7.91 -9.86 -5.55
C ALA A 20 9.16 -8.99 -5.81
N LEU A 21 9.37 -7.92 -5.03
CA LEU A 21 10.52 -7.03 -5.18
C LEU A 21 11.77 -7.48 -4.42
N SER A 22 11.61 -8.24 -3.35
CA SER A 22 12.64 -8.37 -2.33
C SER A 22 12.94 -9.84 -2.07
N ASP A 23 14.18 -10.25 -2.34
CA ASP A 23 14.76 -11.44 -1.71
C ASP A 23 15.11 -11.16 -0.22
N GLU A 24 15.20 -9.88 0.15
CA GLU A 24 15.39 -9.44 1.54
C GLU A 24 14.07 -9.43 2.33
N GLU A 25 14.18 -9.61 3.63
CA GLU A 25 13.04 -9.61 4.53
C GLU A 25 12.47 -8.19 4.68
N VAL A 26 11.32 -7.94 4.06
CA VAL A 26 10.55 -6.70 4.27
C VAL A 26 10.11 -6.65 5.73
N ASP A 27 10.42 -5.56 6.43
CA ASP A 27 10.13 -5.47 7.85
C ASP A 27 8.61 -5.61 8.15
N PRO A 28 8.23 -6.21 9.30
CA PRO A 28 6.83 -6.51 9.61
C PRO A 28 5.90 -5.29 9.60
N GLU A 29 6.41 -4.11 9.98
CA GLU A 29 5.62 -2.88 10.02
C GLU A 29 5.34 -2.36 8.60
N THR A 30 6.29 -2.48 7.67
CA THR A 30 6.09 -2.13 6.25
C THR A 30 5.10 -3.10 5.60
N VAL A 31 5.19 -4.39 5.94
CA VAL A 31 4.20 -5.40 5.52
C VAL A 31 2.80 -5.06 6.07
N ALA A 32 2.70 -4.66 7.34
CA ALA A 32 1.44 -4.26 7.95
C ALA A 32 0.87 -2.98 7.30
N ALA A 33 1.72 -2.00 7.01
CA ALA A 33 1.35 -0.79 6.27
C ALA A 33 0.75 -1.14 4.90
N ALA A 34 1.39 -2.00 4.14
CA ALA A 34 0.90 -2.42 2.82
C ALA A 34 -0.47 -3.10 2.90
N LYS A 35 -0.68 -4.00 3.88
CA LYS A 35 -1.98 -4.66 4.10
C LYS A 35 -3.09 -3.68 4.45
N VAL A 36 -2.80 -2.61 5.18
CA VAL A 36 -3.79 -1.57 5.49
C VAL A 36 -4.14 -0.79 4.23
N LEU A 37 -3.14 -0.34 3.47
CA LEU A 37 -3.38 0.40 2.22
C LEU A 37 -4.12 -0.43 1.16
N ASP A 38 -3.85 -1.73 1.07
CA ASP A 38 -4.56 -2.63 0.16
C ASP A 38 -6.08 -2.65 0.41
N LYS A 39 -6.52 -2.48 1.67
CA LYS A 39 -7.96 -2.40 2.01
C LYS A 39 -8.60 -1.12 1.48
N HIS A 40 -7.84 -0.03 1.42
CA HIS A 40 -8.33 1.25 0.91
C HIS A 40 -8.51 1.24 -0.61
N TYR A 41 -7.92 0.29 -1.35
CA TYR A 41 -7.97 0.27 -2.81
C TYR A 41 -9.40 0.18 -3.38
N THR A 42 -10.26 -0.67 -2.81
CA THR A 42 -11.65 -0.85 -3.30
C THR A 42 -12.64 -0.03 -2.49
N ALA A 43 -12.52 -0.05 -1.15
CA ALA A 43 -13.51 0.53 -0.23
C ALA A 43 -13.64 2.05 -0.34
N THR A 44 -12.58 2.76 -0.73
CA THR A 44 -12.62 4.23 -0.90
C THR A 44 -13.38 4.69 -2.14
N ARG A 45 -13.62 3.78 -3.12
CA ARG A 45 -14.11 4.16 -4.45
C ARG A 45 -15.51 3.63 -4.77
N TYR A 46 -15.93 2.54 -4.13
CA TYR A 46 -17.19 1.89 -4.46
C TYR A 46 -18.05 1.70 -3.21
N PRO A 47 -19.31 2.22 -3.21
CA PRO A 47 -20.23 2.08 -2.09
C PRO A 47 -20.53 0.63 -1.70
N ASN A 48 -20.42 -0.30 -2.65
CA ASN A 48 -20.62 -1.74 -2.40
C ASN A 48 -19.57 -2.36 -1.46
N GLY A 49 -18.52 -1.62 -1.10
CA GLY A 49 -17.56 -2.02 -0.06
C GLY A 49 -18.06 -1.79 1.38
N LEU A 50 -19.19 -1.12 1.56
CA LEU A 50 -19.78 -0.78 2.85
C LEU A 50 -21.22 -1.29 2.93
N VAL A 51 -21.70 -1.54 4.16
CA VAL A 51 -23.07 -2.04 4.39
C VAL A 51 -24.12 -1.02 3.95
N GLN A 52 -23.82 0.28 4.08
CA GLN A 52 -24.69 1.38 3.68
C GLN A 52 -23.86 2.66 3.49
N GLY A 53 -24.38 3.60 2.69
CA GLY A 53 -23.80 4.94 2.52
C GLY A 53 -22.67 5.00 1.48
N ALA A 54 -22.15 6.20 1.28
CA ALA A 54 -21.02 6.49 0.41
C ALA A 54 -19.70 6.44 1.21
N PRO A 55 -18.58 6.01 0.60
CA PRO A 55 -17.28 5.99 1.28
C PRO A 55 -16.91 7.32 1.99
N THR A 56 -17.25 8.46 1.38
CA THR A 56 -16.98 9.80 1.94
C THR A 56 -17.63 10.06 3.31
N GLU A 57 -18.64 9.28 3.69
CA GLU A 57 -19.31 9.39 4.99
C GLU A 57 -18.56 8.65 6.11
N PHE A 58 -17.65 7.72 5.75
CA PHE A 58 -17.00 6.83 6.72
C PHE A 58 -15.52 7.13 6.93
N TYR A 59 -14.83 7.69 5.92
CA TYR A 59 -13.41 8.00 6.04
C TYR A 59 -13.18 9.26 6.89
N THR A 60 -12.39 9.10 7.93
CA THR A 60 -12.02 10.17 8.86
C THR A 60 -10.67 10.81 8.48
N GLU A 61 -10.42 12.01 9.02
CA GLU A 61 -9.10 12.67 8.89
C GLU A 61 -7.98 11.86 9.55
N GLU A 62 -8.28 11.15 10.65
CA GLU A 62 -7.33 10.26 11.32
C GLU A 62 -6.93 9.10 10.40
N GLU A 63 -7.89 8.44 9.75
CA GLU A 63 -7.61 7.36 8.79
C GLU A 63 -6.84 7.87 7.57
N ALA A 64 -7.18 9.06 7.06
CA ALA A 64 -6.44 9.68 5.97
C ALA A 64 -4.98 9.96 6.36
N SER A 65 -4.76 10.51 7.55
CA SER A 65 -3.43 10.81 8.09
C SER A 65 -2.62 9.53 8.32
N ASP A 66 -3.24 8.48 8.86
CA ASP A 66 -2.60 7.18 9.05
C ASP A 66 -2.24 6.52 7.71
N ALA A 67 -3.11 6.62 6.70
CA ALA A 67 -2.84 6.11 5.36
C ALA A 67 -1.64 6.82 4.72
N ILE A 68 -1.54 8.14 4.83
CA ILE A 68 -0.38 8.91 4.33
C ILE A 68 0.90 8.44 5.03
N ARG A 69 0.90 8.38 6.36
CA ARG A 69 2.07 7.93 7.14
C ARG A 69 2.54 6.53 6.74
N ARG A 70 1.60 5.62 6.47
CA ARG A 70 1.89 4.26 5.97
C ARG A 70 2.46 4.27 4.56
N ALA A 71 1.92 5.09 3.67
CA ALA A 71 2.43 5.23 2.31
C ALA A 71 3.87 5.76 2.31
N GLU A 72 4.15 6.79 3.10
CA GLU A 72 5.51 7.31 3.25
C GLU A 72 6.49 6.27 3.78
N ARG A 73 6.07 5.38 4.69
CA ARG A 73 6.92 4.29 5.16
C ARG A 73 7.35 3.37 4.02
N ILE A 74 6.40 3.00 3.16
CA ILE A 74 6.66 2.13 2.01
C ILE A 74 7.56 2.84 1.00
N LEU A 75 7.34 4.14 0.76
CA LEU A 75 8.23 4.93 -0.10
C LEU A 75 9.66 4.97 0.45
N ARG A 76 9.86 5.26 1.75
CA ARG A 76 11.18 5.23 2.39
C ARG A 76 11.85 3.86 2.30
N PHE A 77 11.08 2.78 2.37
CA PHE A 77 11.61 1.43 2.15
C PHE A 77 12.10 1.26 0.70
N CYS A 78 11.30 1.64 -0.29
CA CYS A 78 11.66 1.60 -1.70
C CYS A 78 12.89 2.47 -2.03
N ASP A 79 12.99 3.66 -1.44
CA ASP A 79 14.13 4.57 -1.64
C ASP A 79 15.43 3.96 -1.15
N ARG A 80 15.41 3.30 0.03
CA ARG A 80 16.59 2.58 0.54
C ARG A 80 17.04 1.47 -0.40
N LEU A 81 16.10 0.74 -1.01
CA LEU A 81 16.41 -0.31 -1.97
C LEU A 81 16.93 0.23 -3.31
N LEU A 82 16.55 1.45 -3.70
CA LEU A 82 17.04 2.11 -4.93
C LEU A 82 18.39 2.81 -4.76
N ALA A 83 18.75 3.16 -3.52
CA ALA A 83 20.04 3.75 -3.18
C ALA A 83 21.18 2.72 -3.10
N GLN A 84 20.85 1.43 -3.13
CA GLN A 84 21.77 0.30 -3.34
C GLN A 84 22.00 0.07 -4.84
#